data_AF-A0AAU2I512-F1
#
_entry.id   AF-A0AAU2I512-F1
#
_cell.length_a   1.000
_cell.length_b   1.000
_cell.length_c   1.000
_cell.angle_alpha   90.00
_cell.angle_beta   90.00
_cell.angle_gamma   90.00
#
_symmetry.space_group_name_H-M   'P 1'
#
loop_
_entity.id
_entity.type
_entity.pdbx_description
1 polymer ?
#
loop_
_entity_poly.entity_id
_entity_poly.type
_entity_poly.pdbx_seq_one_letter_code
_entity_poly.pdbx_strand_id
1 'polypeptide(L)'
;MKTRTVERKRLVPHTVDGETELVLDTEYIEVPLPPRDWDSIVRAGVTVIACALVTVSLVWTTASIGDLLSLATISAVAYAAGVAFDLTWIMHGRRVAAPLRP
;
A
#
# COMPACT_ATOMS: atom_id res chain seq x y z
N MET A 1 -17.72 -19.40 14.46
CA MET A 1 -17.75 -17.98 14.02
C MET A 1 -16.71 -17.24 14.85
N LYS A 2 -15.86 -16.40 14.24
CA LYS A 2 -14.82 -15.67 15.00
C LYS A 2 -15.43 -14.36 15.51
N THR A 3 -15.52 -14.19 16.83
CA THR A 3 -16.07 -13.00 17.48
C THR A 3 -14.92 -12.11 17.97
N ARG A 4 -15.18 -10.80 18.05
CA ARG A 4 -14.31 -9.81 18.68
C ARG A 4 -15.06 -9.20 19.85
N THR A 5 -14.44 -9.23 21.02
CA THR A 5 -14.94 -8.53 22.19
C THR A 5 -14.75 -7.02 21.97
N VAL A 6 -15.85 -6.27 21.98
CA VAL A 6 -15.85 -4.81 21.89
C VAL A 6 -16.37 -4.26 23.21
N GLU A 7 -15.63 -3.29 23.76
CA GLU A 7 -16.01 -2.56 24.97
C GLU A 7 -17.11 -1.55 24.62
N ARG A 8 -18.28 -1.68 25.26
CA ARG A 8 -19.37 -0.71 25.14
C ARG A 8 -19.66 -0.11 26.51
N LYS A 9 -19.40 1.19 26.64
CA LYS A 9 -19.69 1.96 27.84
C LYS A 9 -21.17 2.34 27.87
N ARG A 10 -21.91 1.91 28.88
CA ARG A 10 -23.32 2.24 29.09
C ARG A 10 -23.50 2.82 30.49
N LEU A 11 -24.23 3.93 30.60
CA LEU A 11 -24.64 4.47 31.89
C LEU A 11 -25.75 3.58 32.45
N VAL A 12 -25.50 2.92 33.57
CA VAL A 12 -26.45 2.04 34.24
C VAL A 12 -26.80 2.68 35.60
N PRO A 13 -28.09 2.84 35.92
CA PRO A 13 -28.49 3.35 37.23
C PRO A 13 -28.12 2.32 38.30
N HIS A 14 -27.23 2.70 39.21
CA HIS A 14 -26.86 1.91 40.36
C HIS A 14 -27.38 2.62 41.62
N THR A 15 -28.26 1.94 42.35
CA THR A 15 -28.82 2.46 43.58
C THR A 15 -28.03 1.88 44.75
N VAL A 16 -27.34 2.74 45.50
CA VAL A 16 -26.65 2.39 46.75
C VAL A 16 -27.21 3.33 47.83
N ASP A 17 -27.68 2.77 48.94
CA ASP A 17 -28.23 3.52 50.08
C ASP A 17 -29.36 4.53 49.76
N GLY A 18 -30.19 4.24 48.74
CA GLY A 18 -31.39 5.02 48.43
C GLY A 18 -31.17 6.21 47.49
N GLU A 19 -29.93 6.51 47.12
CA GLU A 19 -29.57 7.49 46.09
C GLU A 19 -29.27 6.74 44.77
N THR A 20 -29.84 7.19 43.64
CA THR A 20 -29.60 6.60 42.32
C THR A 20 -28.53 7.39 41.58
N GLU A 21 -27.34 6.81 41.42
CA GLU A 21 -26.25 7.41 40.65
C GLU A 21 -26.05 6.66 39.32
N LEU A 22 -25.79 7.40 38.24
CA LEU A 22 -25.49 6.83 36.94
C LEU A 22 -24.01 6.46 36.91
N VAL A 23 -23.72 5.19 37.18
CA VAL A 23 -22.36 4.66 37.11
C VAL A 23 -22.08 4.19 35.68
N LEU A 24 -20.86 4.45 35.22
CA LEU A 24 -20.40 4.07 33.90
C LEU A 24 -20.02 2.58 33.93
N ASP A 25 -20.91 1.73 33.42
CA ASP A 25 -20.68 0.29 33.35
C ASP A 25 -20.07 -0.08 31.99
N THR A 26 -19.08 -0.95 32.05
CA THR A 26 -18.27 -1.34 30.89
C THR A 26 -18.68 -2.75 30.49
N GLU A 27 -19.60 -2.84 29.53
CA GLU A 27 -20.11 -4.11 29.04
C GLU A 27 -19.24 -4.63 27.88
N TYR A 28 -18.82 -5.90 27.97
CA TYR A 28 -18.06 -6.57 26.91
C TYR A 28 -19.01 -7.36 26.02
N ILE A 29 -19.24 -6.87 24.79
CA ILE A 29 -20.14 -7.52 23.83
C ILE A 29 -19.30 -8.26 22.78
N GLU A 30 -19.65 -9.51 22.51
CA GLU A 30 -19.06 -10.27 21.40
C GLU A 30 -19.74 -9.89 20.08
N VAL A 31 -19.01 -9.16 19.23
CA VAL A 31 -19.47 -8.79 17.89
C VAL A 31 -18.83 -9.72 16.86
N PRO A 32 -19.57 -10.25 15.86
CA PRO A 32 -18.98 -11.05 14.80
C PRO A 32 -17.89 -10.26 14.06
N LEU A 33 -16.71 -10.86 13.93
CA LEU A 33 -15.58 -10.22 13.26
C LEU A 33 -15.86 -10.12 11.76
N PRO A 34 -15.63 -8.95 11.13
CA PRO A 34 -15.77 -8.82 9.69
C PRO A 34 -14.82 -9.79 8.96
N PRO A 35 -15.24 -10.38 7.82
CA PRO A 35 -14.39 -11.24 7.01
C PRO A 35 -13.11 -10.51 6.58
N ARG A 36 -12.02 -11.26 6.45
CA ARG A 36 -10.75 -10.70 6.01
C ARG A 36 -10.87 -10.20 4.57
N ASP A 37 -10.42 -8.98 4.34
CA ASP A 37 -10.37 -8.36 3.03
C ASP A 37 -9.24 -8.97 2.19
N TRP A 38 -9.60 -9.96 1.37
CA TRP A 38 -8.68 -10.63 0.47
C TRP A 38 -8.32 -9.79 -0.76
N ASP A 39 -9.21 -8.89 -1.17
CA ASP A 39 -9.00 -8.06 -2.36
C ASP A 39 -7.83 -7.11 -2.14
N SER A 40 -7.80 -6.42 -0.99
CA SER A 40 -6.67 -5.55 -0.66
C SER A 40 -5.35 -6.30 -0.52
N ILE A 41 -5.36 -7.51 0.03
CA ILE A 41 -4.15 -8.36 0.15
C ILE A 41 -3.63 -8.74 -1.23
N VAL A 42 -4.51 -9.23 -2.11
CA VAL A 42 -4.12 -9.64 -3.47
C VAL A 42 -3.64 -8.44 -4.27
N ARG A 43 -4.38 -7.32 -4.23
CA ARG A 43 -4.00 -6.08 -4.90
C ARG A 43 -2.63 -5.57 -4.44
N ALA A 44 -2.38 -5.58 -3.13
CA ALA A 44 -1.09 -5.20 -2.58
C ALA A 44 0.02 -6.14 -3.08
N GLY A 45 -0.22 -7.46 -3.05
CA GLY A 45 0.73 -8.46 -3.56
C GLY A 45 1.09 -8.25 -5.03
N VAL A 46 0.09 -8.10 -5.90
CA VAL A 46 0.30 -7.85 -7.34
C VAL A 46 1.04 -6.53 -7.56
N THR A 47 0.70 -5.48 -6.81
CA THR A 47 1.38 -4.18 -6.92
C THR A 47 2.85 -4.30 -6.56
N VAL A 48 3.18 -5.00 -5.46
CA VAL A 48 4.57 -5.24 -5.03
C VAL A 48 5.33 -6.01 -6.10
N ILE A 49 4.74 -7.07 -6.67
CA ILE A 49 5.37 -7.87 -7.73
C ILE A 49 5.64 -7.00 -8.97
N ALA A 50 4.66 -6.20 -9.40
CA ALA A 50 4.82 -5.30 -10.53
C ALA A 50 5.95 -4.27 -10.29
N CYS A 51 5.98 -3.64 -9.11
CA CYS A 51 7.06 -2.73 -8.73
C CYS A 51 8.43 -3.41 -8.73
N ALA A 52 8.52 -4.65 -8.23
CA ALA A 52 9.75 -5.42 -8.23
C ALA A 52 10.25 -5.71 -9.65
N LEU A 53 9.37 -6.18 -10.54
CA LEU A 53 9.71 -6.46 -11.94
C LEU A 53 10.17 -5.19 -12.68
N VAL A 54 9.47 -4.06 -12.48
CA VAL A 54 9.89 -2.78 -13.05
C VAL A 54 11.28 -2.39 -12.55
N THR A 55 11.54 -2.51 -11.24
CA THR A 55 12.85 -2.17 -10.67
C THR A 55 13.96 -3.04 -11.26
N VAL A 56 13.74 -4.35 -11.39
CA VAL A 56 14.70 -5.27 -12.02
C VAL A 56 14.95 -4.87 -13.48
N SER A 57 13.89 -4.53 -14.22
CA SER A 57 14.00 -4.07 -15.61
C SER A 57 14.83 -2.80 -15.74
N LEU A 58 14.63 -1.81 -14.85
CA LEU A 58 15.39 -0.56 -14.85
C LEU A 58 16.89 -0.79 -14.56
N VAL A 59 17.19 -1.61 -13.55
CA VAL A 59 18.58 -1.94 -13.23
C VAL A 59 19.26 -2.65 -14.41
N TRP A 60 18.58 -3.62 -15.01
CA TRP A 60 19.13 -4.39 -16.13
C TRP A 60 19.38 -3.55 -17.38
N THR A 61 18.42 -2.68 -17.73
CA THR A 61 18.52 -1.80 -18.90
C THR A 61 19.58 -0.72 -18.71
N THR A 62 19.59 -0.04 -17.56
CA THR A 62 20.63 0.95 -17.23
C THR A 62 22.02 0.33 -17.24
N ALA A 63 22.21 -0.87 -16.67
CA ALA A 63 23.50 -1.58 -16.70
C ALA A 63 23.91 -1.97 -18.13
N SER A 64 22.99 -2.53 -18.91
CA SER A 64 23.26 -2.94 -20.29
C SER A 64 23.68 -1.77 -21.18
N ILE A 65 22.97 -0.63 -21.07
CA ILE A 65 23.29 0.59 -21.83
C ILE A 65 24.60 1.20 -21.33
N GLY A 66 24.76 1.31 -20.01
CA GLY A 66 25.93 1.89 -19.37
C GLY A 66 27.22 1.16 -19.73
N ASP A 67 27.23 -0.17 -19.63
CA ASP A 67 28.40 -0.99 -19.96
C ASP A 67 28.76 -0.86 -21.44
N LEU A 68 27.76 -0.89 -22.33
CA LEU A 68 28.00 -0.75 -23.76
C LEU A 68 28.58 0.63 -24.12
N LEU A 69 28.00 1.72 -23.60
CA LEU A 69 28.47 3.08 -23.88
C LEU A 69 29.80 3.41 -23.20
N SER A 70 30.10 2.79 -22.07
CA SER A 70 31.37 3.00 -21.36
C SER A 70 32.59 2.55 -22.17
N LEU A 71 32.39 1.68 -23.16
CA LEU A 71 33.46 1.28 -24.10
C LEU A 71 33.88 2.42 -25.03
N ALA A 72 33.00 3.40 -25.28
CA ALA A 72 33.23 4.48 -26.24
C ALA A 72 33.26 5.87 -25.59
N THR A 73 32.86 6.00 -24.32
CA THR A 73 32.66 7.29 -23.65
C THR A 73 33.04 7.22 -22.16
N ILE A 74 33.03 8.36 -21.48
CA ILE A 74 33.25 8.44 -20.04
C ILE A 74 32.13 7.65 -19.32
N SER A 75 32.50 6.70 -18.47
CA SER A 75 31.54 5.80 -17.80
C SER A 75 30.40 6.54 -17.10
N ALA A 76 30.68 7.67 -16.45
CA ALA A 76 29.64 8.48 -15.80
C ALA A 76 28.56 8.97 -16.79
N VAL A 77 28.96 9.37 -18.00
CA VAL A 77 28.04 9.84 -19.06
C VAL A 77 27.26 8.67 -19.66
N ALA A 78 27.91 7.51 -19.82
CA ALA A 78 27.27 6.29 -20.31
C ALA A 78 26.11 5.83 -19.42
N TYR A 79 26.33 5.76 -18.10
CA TYR A 79 25.28 5.40 -17.15
C TYR A 79 24.20 6.48 -17.02
N ALA A 80 24.57 7.77 -17.13
CA ALA A 80 23.58 8.86 -17.17
C ALA A 80 22.65 8.75 -18.39
N ALA A 81 23.16 8.32 -19.55
CA ALA A 81 22.36 8.07 -20.73
C ALA A 81 21.37 6.89 -20.54
N GLY A 82 21.80 5.82 -19.87
CA GLY A 82 20.92 4.71 -19.47
C GLY A 82 19.75 5.18 -18.59
N VAL A 83 20.04 5.99 -17.57
CA VAL A 83 19.00 6.56 -16.71
C VAL A 83 18.06 7.49 -17.48
N ALA A 84 18.58 8.30 -18.40
CA ALA A 84 17.76 9.20 -19.22
C ALA A 84 16.80 8.43 -20.16
N PHE A 85 17.24 7.29 -20.69
CA PHE A 85 16.42 6.39 -21.49
C PHE A 85 15.22 5.87 -20.68
N ASP A 86 15.48 5.35 -19.48
CA ASP A 86 14.44 4.85 -18.58
C ASP A 86 13.46 5.95 -18.14
N LEU A 87 13.97 7.15 -17.83
CA LEU A 87 13.13 8.30 -17.49
C LEU A 87 12.20 8.70 -18.64
N THR A 88 12.71 8.68 -19.88
CA THR A 88 11.92 8.98 -21.07
C THR A 88 10.75 8.01 -21.21
N TRP A 89 10.99 6.72 -20.98
CA TRP A 89 9.96 5.70 -20.99
C TRP A 89 8.88 5.94 -19.92
N ILE A 90 9.29 6.19 -18.67
CA ILE A 90 8.36 6.47 -17.56
C ILE A 90 7.53 7.74 -17.84
N MET A 91 8.15 8.79 -18.39
CA MET A 91 7.45 10.04 -18.73
C MET A 91 6.46 9.85 -19.88
N HIS A 92 6.81 9.05 -20.89
CA HIS A 92 5.95 8.77 -22.03
C HIS A 92 4.75 7.90 -21.65
N GLY A 93 4.98 6.82 -20.88
CA GLY A 93 3.93 5.88 -20.48
C GLY A 93 2.77 6.52 -19.71
N ARG A 94 3.00 7.66 -19.02
CA ARG A 94 1.95 8.40 -18.30
C ARG A 94 0.84 8.95 -19.20
N ARG A 95 1.06 9.08 -20.52
CA ARG A 95 0.06 9.64 -21.44
C ARG A 95 -0.99 8.63 -21.91
N VAL A 96 -0.74 7.33 -21.76
CA VAL A 96 -1.64 6.27 -22.27
C VAL A 96 -2.70 5.85 -21.23
N ALA A 97 -2.50 6.21 -19.95
CA ALA A 97 -3.43 5.90 -18.86
C ALA A 97 -4.52 6.97 -18.63
N ALA A 98 -4.77 7.85 -19.61
CA ALA A 98 -5.91 8.76 -19.55
C ALA A 98 -7.20 7.97 -19.83
N PRO A 99 -8.21 8.03 -18.96
CA PRO A 99 -9.47 7.32 -19.19
C PRO A 99 -10.18 7.89 -20.43
N LEU A 100 -10.65 7.00 -21.30
CA LEU A 100 -11.74 7.29 -22.21
C LEU A 100 -12.90 7.85 -21.36
N ARG A 101 -13.16 9.16 -21.45
CA ARG A 101 -14.41 9.72 -20.93
C ARG A 101 -15.55 9.32 -21.87
N PRO A 102 -16.76 9.04 -21.35
CA PRO A 102 -17.92 8.72 -22.16
C PRO A 102 -18.32 9.86 -23.10
#